data_AF-A0A2H9VPN6-F1
#
_entry.id   AF-A0A2H9VPN6-F1
#
_cell.length_a   1.000
_cell.length_b   1.000
_cell.length_c   1.000
_cell.angle_alpha   90.00
_cell.angle_beta   90.00
_cell.angle_gamma   90.00
#
_symmetry.space_group_name_H-M   'P 1'
#
loop_
_entity.id
_entity.type
_entity.pdbx_description
1 polymer ?
#
loop_
_entity_poly.entity_id
_entity_poly.type
_entity_poly.pdbx_seq_one_letter_code
_entity_poly.pdbx_strand_id
1 'polypeptide(L)'
;MKKKQKEIPGGIVKIQFDTLFHTYGRILNYGDVALYDKKADKDINDLEEIIRSPIIYKMIVNIGAIERGRWPIIGIIPLEKELQNSKYYLEEIGHPDLCKIKTNGNTIYNRPKEEAAGLEVGAIWDALHVEEFLRDHYAGRENISLKQIDVFGNYKFNTKSY
;
A
#
# COMPACT_ATOMS: atom_id res chain seq x y z
N MET A 1 18.93 -16.15 -10.35
CA MET A 1 18.30 -14.81 -10.41
C MET A 1 16.84 -14.99 -10.79
N LYS A 2 15.88 -14.50 -9.97
CA LYS A 2 14.47 -14.49 -10.36
C LYS A 2 14.29 -13.56 -11.57
N LYS A 3 13.45 -13.96 -12.53
CA LYS A 3 13.16 -13.21 -13.76
C LYS A 3 12.58 -11.84 -13.37
N LYS A 4 13.08 -10.75 -13.97
CA LYS A 4 12.50 -9.42 -13.77
C LYS A 4 11.04 -9.46 -14.26
N GLN A 5 10.12 -9.03 -13.42
CA GLN A 5 8.71 -8.88 -13.77
C GLN A 5 8.41 -7.41 -14.06
N LYS A 6 7.42 -7.14 -14.91
CA LYS A 6 6.94 -5.79 -15.19
C LYS A 6 5.72 -5.53 -14.32
N GLU A 7 5.63 -4.36 -13.68
CA GLU A 7 4.39 -3.98 -13.01
C GLU A 7 3.27 -3.83 -14.06
N ILE A 8 2.08 -4.30 -13.71
CA ILE A 8 0.89 -4.20 -14.57
C ILE A 8 -0.28 -3.85 -13.65
N PRO A 9 -1.02 -2.75 -13.91
CA PRO A 9 -2.21 -2.42 -13.14
C PRO A 9 -3.20 -3.58 -13.11
N GLY A 10 -3.80 -3.81 -11.94
CA GLY A 10 -4.64 -4.98 -11.67
C GLY A 10 -3.84 -6.25 -11.32
N GLY A 11 -2.51 -6.22 -11.45
CA GLY A 11 -1.63 -7.32 -11.04
C GLY A 11 -1.75 -7.59 -9.55
N ILE A 12 -1.97 -8.84 -9.19
CA ILE A 12 -2.03 -9.29 -7.80
C ILE A 12 -0.65 -9.81 -7.41
N VAL A 13 -0.08 -9.25 -6.35
CA VAL A 13 1.24 -9.59 -5.84
C VAL A 13 1.11 -10.35 -4.52
N LYS A 14 1.95 -11.38 -4.34
CA LYS A 14 2.11 -12.06 -3.04
C LYS A 14 3.16 -11.31 -2.21
N ILE A 15 2.83 -10.95 -0.98
CA ILE A 15 3.70 -10.20 -0.08
C ILE A 15 3.97 -11.05 1.16
N GLN A 16 5.14 -11.69 1.17
CA GLN A 16 5.62 -12.42 2.35
C GLN A 16 6.07 -11.42 3.41
N PHE A 17 5.49 -11.46 4.61
CA PHE A 17 5.84 -10.53 5.70
C PHE A 17 6.46 -11.21 6.91
N ASP A 18 6.37 -12.55 7.03
CA ASP A 18 7.15 -13.34 7.98
C ASP A 18 7.54 -14.71 7.37
N THR A 19 8.01 -15.68 8.17
CA THR A 19 8.46 -16.99 7.67
C THR A 19 7.33 -17.94 7.26
N LEU A 20 6.13 -17.77 7.82
CA LEU A 20 5.00 -18.68 7.66
C LEU A 20 3.87 -18.05 6.85
N PHE A 21 3.66 -16.75 6.98
CA PHE A 21 2.50 -16.04 6.48
C PHE A 21 2.85 -15.00 5.42
N HIS A 22 1.92 -14.88 4.48
CA HIS A 22 1.89 -13.82 3.49
C HIS A 22 0.50 -13.19 3.43
N THR A 23 0.44 -12.06 2.74
CA THR A 23 -0.80 -11.45 2.28
C THR A 23 -0.70 -11.17 0.78
N TYR A 24 -1.73 -10.51 0.25
CA TYR A 24 -1.80 -10.12 -1.15
C TYR A 24 -1.94 -8.61 -1.28
N GLY A 25 -1.34 -8.07 -2.32
CA GLY A 25 -1.54 -6.69 -2.75
C GLY A 25 -2.03 -6.63 -4.20
N ARG A 26 -2.59 -5.48 -4.60
CA ARG A 26 -3.00 -5.21 -5.97
C ARG A 26 -2.33 -3.96 -6.48
N ILE A 27 -1.64 -4.08 -7.61
CA ILE A 27 -0.96 -2.97 -8.30
C ILE A 27 -2.03 -2.05 -8.88
N LEU A 28 -1.95 -0.76 -8.53
CA LEU A 28 -2.84 0.29 -9.01
C LEU A 28 -2.19 1.06 -10.18
N ASN A 29 -2.88 2.08 -10.69
CA ASN A 29 -2.48 2.77 -11.93
C ASN A 29 -1.24 3.67 -11.79
N TYR A 30 -0.87 4.11 -10.58
CA TYR A 30 0.04 5.24 -10.39
C TYR A 30 1.21 4.96 -9.44
N GLY A 31 1.70 3.71 -9.45
CA GLY A 31 2.84 3.26 -8.65
C GLY A 31 2.49 2.96 -7.19
N ASP A 32 1.22 2.73 -6.92
CA ASP A 32 0.66 2.40 -5.63
C ASP A 32 0.09 0.99 -5.59
N VAL A 33 -0.03 0.45 -4.38
CA VAL A 33 -0.53 -0.89 -4.11
C VAL A 33 -1.60 -0.82 -3.04
N ALA A 34 -2.74 -1.47 -3.31
CA ALA A 34 -3.75 -1.76 -2.30
C ALA A 34 -3.40 -3.07 -1.59
N LEU A 35 -3.31 -3.06 -0.26
CA LEU A 35 -3.03 -4.25 0.54
C LEU A 35 -4.34 -4.88 1.01
N TYR A 36 -4.53 -6.19 0.76
CA TYR A 36 -5.71 -6.91 1.22
C TYR A 36 -5.53 -7.51 2.62
N ASP A 37 -6.61 -7.52 3.38
CA ASP A 37 -6.74 -8.13 4.70
C ASP A 37 -6.97 -9.65 4.56
N LYS A 38 -5.94 -10.35 4.07
CA LYS A 38 -5.98 -11.77 3.74
C LYS A 38 -4.68 -12.49 4.13
N LYS A 39 -4.51 -12.70 5.43
CA LYS A 39 -3.40 -13.52 5.97
C LYS A 39 -3.58 -14.98 5.55
N ALA A 40 -2.55 -15.56 4.97
CA ALA A 40 -2.55 -16.96 4.55
C ALA A 40 -1.19 -17.60 4.82
N ASP A 41 -1.20 -18.89 5.20
CA ASP A 41 -0.03 -19.76 5.35
C ASP A 41 0.19 -20.66 4.12
N LYS A 42 -0.77 -20.66 3.19
CA LYS A 42 -0.77 -21.40 1.93
C LYS A 42 -1.22 -20.51 0.79
N ASP A 43 -0.82 -20.86 -0.42
CA ASP A 43 -1.21 -20.11 -1.61
C ASP A 43 -2.71 -20.25 -1.89
N ILE A 44 -3.38 -19.12 -2.05
CA ILE A 44 -4.74 -19.00 -2.55
C ILE A 44 -4.68 -18.89 -4.06
N ASN A 45 -5.29 -19.85 -4.75
CA ASN A 45 -5.30 -19.91 -6.21
C ASN A 45 -6.49 -19.13 -6.82
N ASP A 46 -7.57 -18.94 -6.06
CA ASP A 46 -8.72 -18.13 -6.49
C ASP A 46 -8.44 -16.64 -6.24
N LEU A 47 -8.15 -15.91 -7.32
CA LEU A 47 -7.87 -14.48 -7.26
C LEU A 47 -9.11 -13.65 -6.86
N GLU A 48 -10.32 -14.14 -7.16
CA GLU A 48 -11.57 -13.49 -6.77
C GLU A 48 -11.76 -13.53 -5.25
N GLU A 49 -11.32 -14.62 -4.61
CA GLU A 49 -11.30 -14.72 -3.15
C GLU A 49 -10.39 -13.66 -2.52
N ILE A 50 -9.25 -13.38 -3.13
CA ILE A 50 -8.31 -12.36 -2.67
C ILE A 50 -8.95 -10.98 -2.75
N ILE A 51 -9.48 -10.60 -3.92
CA ILE A 51 -9.96 -9.22 -4.13
C ILE A 51 -11.28 -8.89 -3.42
N ARG A 52 -12.04 -9.91 -2.98
CA ARG A 52 -13.20 -9.74 -2.08
C ARG A 52 -12.80 -9.39 -0.66
N SER A 53 -11.53 -9.53 -0.30
CA SER A 53 -11.05 -9.20 1.05
C SER A 53 -11.03 -7.68 1.25
N PRO A 54 -11.26 -7.18 2.46
CA PRO A 54 -11.13 -5.76 2.75
C PRO A 54 -9.73 -5.24 2.42
N ILE A 55 -9.62 -3.97 2.02
CA ILE A 55 -8.32 -3.31 1.88
C ILE A 55 -7.89 -2.79 3.25
N ILE A 56 -6.69 -3.16 3.68
CA ILE A 56 -6.05 -2.65 4.91
C ILE A 56 -5.66 -1.19 4.70
N TYR A 57 -4.94 -0.92 3.61
CA TYR A 57 -4.38 0.39 3.30
C TYR A 57 -3.94 0.45 1.83
N LYS A 58 -3.94 1.65 1.23
CA LYS A 58 -3.31 1.90 -0.08
C LYS A 58 -2.09 2.78 0.10
N MET A 59 -0.98 2.41 -0.53
CA MET A 59 0.28 3.12 -0.36
C MET A 59 1.09 3.15 -1.64
N ILE A 60 1.86 4.22 -1.80
CA ILE A 60 2.87 4.31 -2.86
C ILE A 60 4.04 3.43 -2.44
N VAL A 61 4.49 2.55 -3.32
CA VAL A 61 5.58 1.61 -3.02
C VAL A 61 6.75 1.81 -3.98
N ASN A 62 7.94 1.49 -3.50
CA ASN A 62 9.10 1.34 -4.37
C ASN A 62 8.90 0.12 -5.28
N ILE A 63 8.75 0.38 -6.57
CA ILE A 63 8.50 -0.63 -7.62
C ILE A 63 9.54 -1.75 -7.65
N GLY A 64 10.75 -1.51 -7.11
CA GLY A 64 11.83 -2.50 -7.05
C GLY A 64 11.43 -3.80 -6.33
N ALA A 65 10.49 -3.75 -5.37
CA ALA A 65 9.96 -4.94 -4.72
C ALA A 65 9.23 -5.87 -5.70
N ILE A 66 8.47 -5.28 -6.61
CA ILE A 66 7.73 -5.96 -7.67
C ILE A 66 8.75 -6.39 -8.73
N GLU A 67 9.46 -5.46 -9.37
CA GLU A 67 10.32 -5.77 -10.52
C GLU A 67 11.39 -6.84 -10.25
N ARG A 68 11.92 -6.90 -9.02
CA ARG A 68 12.95 -7.87 -8.62
C ARG A 68 12.36 -9.21 -8.17
N GLY A 69 11.03 -9.36 -8.19
CA GLY A 69 10.33 -10.59 -7.82
C GLY A 69 10.38 -10.90 -6.33
N ARG A 70 10.58 -9.88 -5.47
CA ARG A 70 10.40 -10.01 -4.02
C ARG A 70 8.92 -10.22 -3.72
N TRP A 71 8.06 -9.46 -4.40
CA TRP A 71 6.62 -9.66 -4.41
C TRP A 71 6.18 -10.20 -5.76
N PRO A 72 6.13 -11.54 -5.95
CA PRO A 72 5.80 -12.11 -7.25
C PRO A 72 4.36 -11.78 -7.65
N ILE A 73 4.15 -11.41 -8.91
CA ILE A 73 2.81 -11.30 -9.49
C ILE A 73 2.26 -12.71 -9.72
N ILE A 74 1.10 -13.01 -9.15
CA ILE A 74 0.45 -14.33 -9.22
C ILE A 74 -0.73 -14.38 -10.19
N GLY A 75 -1.16 -13.23 -10.68
CA GLY A 75 -2.29 -13.10 -11.59
C GLY A 75 -2.69 -11.65 -11.80
N ILE A 76 -3.71 -11.39 -12.61
CA ILE A 76 -4.17 -10.04 -12.94
C ILE A 76 -5.70 -10.05 -12.95
N ILE A 77 -6.31 -9.10 -12.25
CA ILE A 77 -7.75 -8.80 -12.34
C ILE A 77 -7.91 -7.30 -12.66
N PRO A 78 -8.68 -6.92 -13.69
CA PRO A 78 -8.95 -5.52 -14.04
C PRO A 78 -9.46 -4.70 -12.85
N LEU A 79 -8.91 -3.50 -12.64
CA LEU A 79 -9.27 -2.62 -11.53
C LEU A 79 -10.71 -2.10 -11.64
N GLU A 80 -11.44 -2.14 -10.54
CA GLU A 80 -12.72 -1.47 -10.38
C GLU A 80 -12.52 0.06 -10.39
N LYS A 81 -13.57 0.82 -10.71
CA LYS A 81 -13.48 2.27 -10.91
C LYS A 81 -12.91 3.00 -9.69
N GLU A 82 -13.20 2.50 -8.50
CA GLU A 82 -12.75 3.02 -7.21
C GLU A 82 -11.24 2.85 -7.00
N LEU A 83 -10.62 1.85 -7.64
CA LEU A 83 -9.19 1.56 -7.56
C LEU A 83 -8.38 2.12 -8.73
N GLN A 84 -9.04 2.68 -9.74
CA GLN A 84 -8.37 3.27 -10.90
C GLN A 84 -7.76 4.65 -10.61
N ASN A 85 -8.17 5.30 -9.52
CA ASN A 85 -7.72 6.63 -9.16
C ASN A 85 -6.95 6.61 -7.84
N SER A 86 -5.94 7.46 -7.75
CA SER A 86 -5.04 7.54 -6.61
C SER A 86 -4.92 8.98 -6.16
N LYS A 87 -5.14 9.22 -4.88
CA LYS A 87 -5.00 10.56 -4.29
C LYS A 87 -4.38 10.47 -2.91
N TYR A 88 -3.21 11.08 -2.77
CA TYR A 88 -2.41 11.06 -1.56
C TYR A 88 -1.93 12.46 -1.21
N TYR A 89 -1.62 12.69 0.07
CA TYR A 89 -0.81 13.83 0.46
C TYR A 89 0.61 13.40 0.86
N LEU A 90 1.58 14.25 0.62
CA LEU A 90 2.97 14.05 1.01
C LEU A 90 3.42 15.26 1.81
N GLU A 91 4.17 15.04 2.87
CA GLU A 91 4.73 16.13 3.65
C GLU A 91 5.77 16.92 2.84
N GLU A 92 5.81 18.24 3.05
CA GLU A 92 6.90 19.09 2.54
C GLU A 92 7.97 19.26 3.63
N ILE A 93 9.16 18.73 3.36
CA ILE A 93 10.27 18.80 4.32
C ILE A 93 10.72 20.25 4.43
N GLY A 94 10.74 20.78 5.65
CA GLY A 94 11.14 22.16 5.94
C GLY A 94 10.00 23.19 5.88
N HIS A 95 8.79 22.79 5.46
CA HIS A 95 7.62 23.65 5.41
C HIS A 95 6.42 22.95 6.08
N PRO A 96 6.31 22.99 7.42
CA PRO A 96 5.35 22.18 8.18
C PRO A 96 3.87 22.45 7.86
N ASP A 97 3.57 23.67 7.37
CA ASP A 97 2.22 24.12 7.00
C ASP A 97 1.85 23.78 5.55
N LEU A 98 2.81 23.26 4.77
CA LEU A 98 2.63 22.90 3.38
C LEU A 98 2.73 21.39 3.15
N CYS A 99 2.03 20.94 2.12
CA CYS A 99 2.09 19.57 1.64
C CYS A 99 2.09 19.55 0.10
N LYS A 100 2.34 18.36 -0.44
CA LYS A 100 2.14 18.05 -1.85
C LYS A 100 0.91 17.16 -1.96
N ILE A 101 0.05 17.41 -2.93
CA ILE A 101 -1.07 16.52 -3.24
C ILE A 101 -0.72 15.78 -4.52
N LYS A 102 -0.60 14.44 -4.42
CA LYS A 102 -0.41 13.58 -5.58
C LYS A 102 -1.75 13.01 -6.01
N THR A 103 -2.18 13.34 -7.22
CA THR A 103 -3.42 12.84 -7.84
C THR A 103 -3.08 12.20 -9.18
N ASN A 104 -3.38 10.91 -9.35
CA ASN A 104 -3.22 10.19 -10.61
C ASN A 104 -1.83 10.38 -11.25
N GLY A 105 -0.78 10.22 -10.42
CA GLY A 105 0.62 10.39 -10.84
C GLY A 105 1.12 11.85 -10.88
N ASN A 106 0.21 12.83 -10.94
CA ASN A 106 0.57 14.25 -10.95
C ASN A 106 0.74 14.79 -9.53
N THR A 107 1.75 15.62 -9.32
CA THR A 107 2.03 16.22 -8.00
C THR A 107 1.80 17.72 -8.05
N ILE A 108 0.93 18.22 -7.17
CA ILE A 108 0.72 19.64 -6.95
C ILE A 108 1.48 20.02 -5.68
N TYR A 109 2.37 21.00 -5.79
CA TYR A 109 3.25 21.45 -4.71
C TYR A 109 2.63 22.61 -3.92
N ASN A 110 3.18 22.90 -2.73
CA ASN A 110 2.86 24.07 -1.91
C ASN A 110 1.36 24.22 -1.61
N ARG A 111 0.67 23.11 -1.27
CA ARG A 111 -0.72 23.15 -0.83
C ARG A 111 -0.79 23.36 0.68
N PRO A 112 -1.78 24.11 1.20
CA PRO A 112 -2.06 24.17 2.62
C PRO A 112 -2.34 22.78 3.19
N LYS A 113 -1.80 22.48 4.38
CA LYS A 113 -1.95 21.17 5.01
C LYS A 113 -3.42 20.78 5.22
N GLU A 114 -4.29 21.74 5.51
CA GLU A 114 -5.72 21.53 5.77
C GLU A 114 -6.43 20.84 4.59
N GLU A 115 -5.95 21.04 3.37
CA GLU A 115 -6.50 20.39 2.17
C GLU A 115 -6.17 18.89 2.08
N ALA A 116 -5.23 18.42 2.89
CA ALA A 116 -4.86 17.01 2.98
C ALA A 116 -5.71 16.21 3.98
N ALA A 117 -6.62 16.86 4.71
CA ALA A 117 -7.51 16.17 5.64
C ALA A 117 -8.31 15.06 4.93
N GLY A 118 -8.25 13.84 5.47
CA GLY A 118 -8.91 12.66 4.89
C GLY A 118 -8.19 12.00 3.71
N LEU A 119 -7.03 12.51 3.27
CA LEU A 119 -6.20 11.84 2.26
C LEU A 119 -5.24 10.84 2.91
N GLU A 120 -4.99 9.72 2.25
CA GLU A 120 -3.95 8.77 2.68
C GLU A 120 -2.55 9.40 2.54
N VAL A 121 -1.62 9.06 3.44
CA VAL A 121 -0.22 9.50 3.35
C VAL A 121 0.48 8.79 2.19
N GLY A 122 0.99 9.56 1.25
CA GLY A 122 1.71 9.13 0.05
C GLY A 122 3.23 9.09 0.22
N ALA A 123 3.76 8.54 1.32
CA ALA A 123 5.19 8.27 1.37
C ALA A 123 5.55 7.15 0.37
N ILE A 124 6.77 7.16 -0.18
CA ILE A 124 7.25 6.01 -0.96
C ILE A 124 7.76 4.98 0.04
N TRP A 125 7.07 3.85 0.13
CA TRP A 125 7.42 2.77 1.05
C TRP A 125 8.37 1.78 0.39
N ASP A 126 9.50 1.52 1.04
CA ASP A 126 10.33 0.36 0.71
C ASP A 126 9.65 -0.94 1.17
N ALA A 127 9.98 -2.05 0.49
CA ALA A 127 9.36 -3.35 0.74
C ALA A 127 9.40 -3.77 2.23
N LEU A 128 10.53 -3.50 2.89
CA LEU A 128 10.73 -3.86 4.30
C LEU A 128 9.77 -3.13 5.23
N HIS A 129 9.48 -1.85 4.96
CA HIS A 129 8.54 -1.05 5.74
C HIS A 129 7.09 -1.51 5.51
N VAL A 130 6.74 -1.91 4.28
CA VAL A 130 5.42 -2.51 4.00
C VAL A 130 5.24 -3.84 4.72
N GLU A 131 6.28 -4.68 4.72
CA GLU A 131 6.24 -5.96 5.43
C GLU A 131 6.19 -5.78 6.96
N GLU A 132 6.85 -4.74 7.49
CA GLU A 132 6.74 -4.35 8.90
C GLU A 132 5.33 -3.89 9.25
N PHE A 133 4.75 -3.01 8.43
CA PHE A 133 3.36 -2.58 8.56
C PHE A 133 2.40 -3.77 8.62
N LEU A 134 2.59 -4.77 7.75
CA LEU A 134 1.78 -5.98 7.74
C LEU A 134 1.98 -6.84 9.01
N ARG A 135 3.22 -6.98 9.49
CA ARG A 135 3.51 -7.68 10.75
C ARG A 135 2.84 -7.01 11.94
N ASP A 136 2.83 -5.69 11.99
CA ASP A 136 2.17 -4.93 13.06
C ASP A 136 0.65 -5.04 12.96
N HIS A 137 0.08 -4.85 11.77
CA HIS A 137 -1.35 -4.99 11.50
C HIS A 137 -1.87 -6.36 11.97
N TYR A 138 -1.25 -7.45 11.52
CA TYR A 138 -1.68 -8.81 11.89
C TYR A 138 -1.32 -9.22 13.32
N ALA A 139 -0.48 -8.45 14.01
CA ALA A 139 -0.22 -8.64 15.44
C ALA A 139 -1.07 -7.73 16.34
N GLY A 140 -1.97 -6.93 15.75
CA GLY A 140 -2.76 -5.96 16.50
C GLY A 140 -1.90 -4.89 17.16
N ARG A 141 -0.80 -4.49 16.53
CA ARG A 141 0.07 -3.40 16.98
C ARG A 141 -0.07 -2.19 16.06
N GLU A 142 0.01 -1.02 16.66
CA GLU A 142 0.11 0.23 15.91
C GLU A 142 1.47 0.32 15.20
N ASN A 143 1.47 0.64 13.91
CA ASN A 143 2.72 0.83 13.16
C ASN A 143 3.29 2.24 13.42
N ILE A 144 4.45 2.30 14.07
CA ILE A 144 5.08 3.55 14.50
C ILE A 144 5.47 4.41 13.30
N SER A 145 6.01 3.80 12.24
CA SER A 145 6.43 4.51 11.02
C SER A 145 5.26 5.24 10.37
N LEU A 146 4.12 4.57 10.22
CA LEU A 146 2.91 5.18 9.66
C LEU A 146 2.35 6.27 10.58
N LYS A 147 2.35 6.05 11.90
CA LYS A 147 1.91 7.04 12.88
C LYS A 147 2.77 8.31 12.85
N GLN A 148 4.08 8.18 12.69
CA GLN A 148 4.99 9.32 12.64
C GLN A 148 4.76 10.20 11.41
N ILE A 149 4.38 9.60 10.28
CA ILE A 149 4.17 10.34 9.03
C ILE A 149 2.71 10.76 8.81
N ASP A 150 1.75 10.14 9.51
CA ASP A 150 0.34 10.48 9.42
C ASP A 150 -0.08 11.52 10.47
N VAL A 151 0.34 12.74 10.21
CA VAL A 151 0.09 13.93 11.01
C VAL A 151 -1.39 14.31 11.17
N PHE A 152 -2.29 13.77 10.33
CA PHE A 152 -3.73 14.02 10.42
C PHE A 152 -4.49 12.91 11.15
N GLY A 153 -3.85 11.80 11.50
CA GLY A 153 -4.54 10.63 12.07
C GLY A 153 -5.60 10.06 11.12
N ASN A 154 -5.37 10.17 9.81
CA ASN A 154 -6.19 9.58 8.76
C ASN A 154 -6.13 8.03 8.82
N TYR A 155 -4.98 7.48 9.26
CA TYR A 155 -4.80 6.10 9.62
C TYR A 155 -5.41 5.84 10.99
N LYS A 156 -6.46 5.01 11.00
CA LYS A 156 -7.06 4.48 12.22
C LYS A 156 -6.65 3.03 12.38
N PHE A 157 -5.77 2.77 13.34
CA PHE A 157 -5.45 1.41 13.76
C PHE A 157 -6.71 0.74 14.30
N ASN A 158 -7.14 -0.34 13.64
CA ASN A 158 -8.34 -1.07 14.02
C ASN A 158 -7.92 -2.35 14.77
N THR A 159 -8.24 -2.45 16.05
CA THR A 159 -7.98 -3.64 16.87
C THR A 159 -8.95 -4.76 16.47
N LYS A 160 -8.73 -5.38 15.32
CA LYS A 160 -9.33 -6.68 15.05
C LYS A 160 -8.48 -7.73 15.77
N SER A 161 -9.10 -8.46 16.69
CA SER A 161 -8.50 -9.68 17.24
C SER A 161 -8.51 -10.74 16.13
N TYR A 162 -7.35 -11.01 15.53
CA TYR A 162 -7.15 -12.09 14.56
C TYR A 162 -6.75 -13.40 15.24
#